data_AF-A0A5E7EZH1-F1
#
_entry.id   AF-A0A5E7EZH1-F1
#
_cell.length_a   1.000
_cell.length_b   1.000
_cell.length_c   1.000
_cell.angle_alpha   90.00
_cell.angle_beta   90.00
_cell.angle_gamma   90.00
#
_symmetry.space_group_name_H-M   'P 1'
#
loop_
_entity.id
_entity.type
_entity.pdbx_description
1 polymer ?
#
loop_
_entity_poly.entity_id
_entity_poly.type
_entity_poly.pdbx_seq_one_letter_code
_entity_poly.pdbx_strand_id
1 'polypeptide(L)'
;MSKQPQRHSQTAAITLAQLAALAGRDPSYFSLHRNELPDPVPIHTGAEGRPQLAYSLEQIAALIVERVGHLDESIVRLRLALSGHRPPIEKDRAAMLSPKNLHKYSMVTFEDGGHIVLHDDQILSELPSDIATKVRSAITSKHAQVSASRCARRTRSNTVTTPSGDESQ
;
A
#
# COMPACT_ATOMS: atom_id res chain seq x y z
N MET A 1 -33.89 -32.47 -11.43
CA MET A 1 -33.51 -31.36 -10.54
C MET A 1 -32.30 -30.66 -11.15
N SER A 2 -32.55 -29.61 -11.92
CA SER A 2 -31.52 -28.88 -12.66
C SER A 2 -30.83 -27.91 -11.70
N LYS A 3 -29.59 -28.25 -11.27
CA LYS A 3 -28.75 -27.30 -10.52
C LYS A 3 -28.43 -26.14 -11.45
N GLN A 4 -29.05 -25.00 -11.19
CA GLN A 4 -28.75 -23.74 -11.86
C GLN A 4 -27.26 -23.43 -11.63
N PRO A 5 -26.46 -23.13 -12.66
CA PRO A 5 -25.09 -22.67 -12.45
C PRO A 5 -25.19 -21.32 -11.75
N GLN A 6 -24.73 -21.27 -10.49
CA GLN A 6 -24.69 -20.02 -9.76
C GLN A 6 -23.84 -19.04 -10.56
N ARG A 7 -24.47 -17.95 -11.01
CA ARG A 7 -23.78 -16.83 -11.64
C ARG A 7 -23.04 -16.08 -10.54
N HIS A 8 -21.90 -16.62 -10.11
CA HIS A 8 -20.98 -15.87 -9.29
C HIS A 8 -20.56 -14.64 -10.09
N SER A 9 -20.85 -13.45 -9.56
CA SER A 9 -20.41 -12.18 -10.11
C SER A 9 -18.92 -12.28 -10.44
N GLN A 10 -18.55 -12.08 -11.71
CA GLN A 10 -17.16 -12.23 -12.22
C GLN A 10 -16.16 -11.28 -11.55
N THR A 11 -16.62 -10.42 -10.63
CA THR A 11 -15.86 -9.31 -10.05
C THR A 11 -14.94 -9.72 -8.90
N ALA A 12 -15.07 -10.93 -8.34
CA ALA A 12 -14.32 -11.30 -7.13
C ALA A 12 -13.79 -12.74 -7.17
N ALA A 13 -12.70 -12.95 -7.89
CA ALA A 13 -12.02 -14.22 -7.95
C ALA A 13 -10.50 -14.07 -7.74
N ILE A 14 -9.91 -15.09 -7.14
CA ILE A 14 -8.50 -15.12 -6.75
C ILE A 14 -7.78 -16.27 -7.44
N THR A 15 -6.65 -15.97 -8.06
CA THR A 15 -5.79 -16.97 -8.68
C THR A 15 -5.05 -17.79 -7.62
N LEU A 16 -4.58 -18.99 -7.98
CA LEU A 16 -3.82 -19.84 -7.06
C LEU A 16 -2.55 -19.13 -6.53
N ALA A 17 -1.87 -18.35 -7.37
CA ALA A 17 -0.69 -17.58 -6.97
C ALA A 17 -1.03 -16.50 -5.92
N GLN A 18 -2.15 -15.80 -6.10
CA GLN A 18 -2.61 -14.81 -5.13
C GLN A 18 -3.06 -15.47 -3.81
N LEU A 19 -3.75 -16.61 -3.88
CA LEU A 19 -4.11 -17.41 -2.70
C LEU A 19 -2.86 -17.83 -1.93
N ALA A 20 -1.83 -18.28 -2.65
CA ALA A 20 -0.57 -18.69 -2.05
C ALA A 20 0.17 -17.53 -1.39
N ALA A 21 0.17 -16.35 -2.02
CA ALA A 21 0.73 -15.14 -1.45
C ALA A 21 0.00 -14.72 -0.15
N LEU A 22 -1.34 -14.76 -0.14
CA LEU A 22 -2.13 -14.45 1.07
C LEU A 22 -1.86 -15.43 2.21
N ALA A 23 -1.72 -16.72 1.88
CA ALA A 23 -1.42 -17.75 2.86
C ALA A 23 0.07 -17.79 3.29
N GLY A 24 0.94 -17.00 2.68
CA GLY A 24 2.39 -17.06 2.93
C GLY A 24 3.00 -18.43 2.60
N ARG A 25 2.46 -19.12 1.59
CA ARG A 25 2.87 -20.46 1.15
C ARG A 25 3.27 -20.47 -0.32
N ASP A 26 3.99 -21.51 -0.71
CA ASP A 26 4.34 -21.72 -2.12
C ASP A 26 3.11 -22.23 -2.92
N PRO A 27 2.90 -21.78 -4.16
CA PRO A 27 1.84 -22.31 -5.04
C PRO A 27 1.84 -23.85 -5.19
N SER A 28 3.02 -24.48 -5.09
CA SER A 28 3.16 -25.94 -5.17
C SER A 28 2.43 -26.65 -4.02
N TYR A 29 2.33 -26.01 -2.85
CA TYR A 29 1.59 -26.54 -1.69
C TYR A 29 0.12 -26.76 -2.05
N PHE A 30 -0.53 -25.74 -2.61
CA PHE A 30 -1.93 -25.84 -3.04
C PHE A 30 -2.14 -26.79 -4.22
N SER A 31 -1.11 -27.01 -5.03
CA SER A 31 -1.15 -27.98 -6.12
C SER A 31 -1.14 -29.42 -5.59
N LEU A 32 -0.36 -29.69 -4.52
CA LEU A 32 -0.35 -30.99 -3.83
C LEU A 32 -1.67 -31.26 -3.10
N HIS A 33 -2.25 -30.22 -2.50
CA HIS A 33 -3.51 -30.29 -1.75
C HIS A 33 -4.74 -29.91 -2.58
N ARG A 34 -4.71 -30.14 -3.90
CA ARG A 34 -5.79 -29.73 -4.81
C ARG A 34 -7.15 -30.34 -4.44
N ASN A 35 -7.15 -31.55 -3.90
CA ASN A 35 -8.37 -32.25 -3.49
C ASN A 35 -9.03 -31.64 -2.23
N GLU A 36 -8.32 -30.79 -1.51
CA GLU A 36 -8.83 -30.11 -0.32
C GLU A 36 -9.40 -28.72 -0.64
N LEU A 37 -9.17 -28.23 -1.87
CA LEU A 37 -9.63 -26.94 -2.35
C LEU A 37 -10.97 -27.06 -3.10
N PRO A 38 -11.74 -25.98 -3.20
CA PRO A 38 -12.97 -25.95 -3.99
C PRO A 38 -12.67 -26.09 -5.48
N ASP A 39 -13.66 -26.50 -6.27
CA ASP A 39 -13.48 -26.60 -7.72
C ASP A 39 -13.17 -25.23 -8.35
N PRO A 40 -12.06 -25.10 -9.11
CA PRO A 40 -11.67 -23.84 -9.71
C PRO A 40 -12.57 -23.48 -10.89
N VAL A 41 -12.89 -22.20 -10.98
CA VAL A 41 -13.69 -21.60 -12.05
C VAL A 41 -12.75 -21.00 -13.12
N PRO A 42 -12.96 -21.29 -14.41
CA PRO A 42 -12.19 -20.68 -15.49
C PRO A 42 -12.57 -19.21 -15.66
N ILE A 43 -11.56 -18.33 -15.68
CA ILE A 43 -11.72 -16.88 -15.88
C ILE A 43 -10.98 -16.46 -17.14
N HIS A 44 -11.66 -15.65 -17.95
CA HIS A 44 -11.10 -15.07 -19.15
C HIS A 44 -10.57 -13.67 -18.81
N THR A 45 -9.27 -13.49 -18.86
CA THR A 45 -8.59 -12.22 -18.54
C THR A 45 -8.52 -11.26 -19.73
N GLY A 46 -9.19 -11.58 -20.84
CA GLY A 46 -9.15 -10.81 -22.09
C GLY A 46 -7.87 -11.00 -22.91
N ALA A 47 -6.88 -11.73 -22.38
CA ALA A 47 -5.71 -12.16 -23.14
C ALA A 47 -6.05 -13.40 -23.99
N GLU A 48 -5.56 -13.43 -25.24
CA GLU A 48 -5.67 -14.60 -26.11
C GLU A 48 -4.88 -15.77 -25.50
N GLY A 49 -5.56 -16.87 -25.18
CA GLY A 49 -4.93 -18.03 -24.57
C GLY A 49 -5.88 -18.90 -23.76
N ARG A 50 -5.30 -19.87 -23.03
CA ARG A 50 -6.04 -20.76 -22.14
C ARG A 50 -6.63 -19.96 -20.97
N PRO A 51 -7.92 -20.15 -20.62
CA PRO A 51 -8.52 -19.47 -19.48
C PRO A 51 -7.76 -19.80 -18.20
N GLN A 52 -7.57 -18.79 -17.35
CA GLN A 52 -6.87 -18.95 -16.09
C GLN A 52 -7.82 -19.61 -15.07
N LEU A 53 -7.32 -20.60 -14.34
CA LEU A 53 -8.07 -21.22 -13.24
C LEU A 53 -7.93 -20.36 -11.99
N ALA A 54 -9.06 -20.04 -11.37
CA ALA A 54 -9.12 -19.26 -10.15
C ALA A 54 -10.32 -19.68 -9.29
N TYR A 55 -10.34 -19.20 -8.06
CA TYR A 55 -11.35 -19.54 -7.08
C TYR A 55 -12.20 -18.31 -6.80
N SER A 56 -13.51 -18.47 -6.70
CA SER A 56 -14.35 -17.35 -6.25
C SER A 56 -14.06 -17.04 -4.78
N LEU A 57 -14.13 -15.77 -4.39
CA LEU A 57 -13.95 -15.40 -2.98
C LEU A 57 -15.01 -16.06 -2.08
N GLU A 58 -16.23 -16.25 -2.59
CA GLU A 58 -17.32 -16.92 -1.87
C GLU A 58 -16.97 -18.38 -1.54
N GLN A 59 -16.42 -19.13 -2.50
CA GLN A 59 -15.98 -20.52 -2.26
C GLN A 59 -14.87 -20.59 -1.22
N ILE A 60 -13.89 -19.68 -1.28
CA ILE A 60 -12.78 -19.64 -0.33
C ILE A 60 -13.29 -19.25 1.06
N ALA A 61 -14.18 -18.25 1.16
CA ALA A 61 -14.78 -17.85 2.42
C ALA A 61 -15.59 -18.99 3.05
N ALA A 62 -16.39 -19.70 2.25
CA ALA A 62 -17.15 -20.86 2.71
C ALA A 62 -16.22 -21.96 3.26
N LEU A 63 -15.12 -22.27 2.55
CA LEU A 63 -14.13 -23.24 3.01
C LEU A 63 -13.46 -22.81 4.33
N ILE A 64 -13.11 -21.53 4.46
CA ILE A 64 -12.52 -21.01 5.71
C ILE A 64 -13.49 -21.17 6.86
N VAL A 65 -14.77 -20.80 6.66
CA VAL A 65 -15.81 -20.94 7.70
C VAL A 65 -16.04 -22.41 8.04
N GLU A 66 -16.06 -23.32 7.07
CA GLU A 66 -16.20 -24.75 7.31
C GLU A 66 -15.03 -25.30 8.16
N ARG A 67 -13.79 -24.92 7.81
CA ARG A 67 -12.58 -25.46 8.46
C ARG A 67 -12.23 -24.80 9.79
N VAL A 68 -12.63 -23.54 9.98
CA VAL A 68 -12.16 -22.70 11.09
C VAL A 68 -13.31 -22.10 11.90
N GLY A 69 -14.55 -22.10 11.40
CA GLY A 69 -15.69 -21.46 12.06
C GLY A 69 -16.09 -22.06 13.41
N HIS A 70 -15.63 -23.27 13.72
CA HIS A 70 -15.81 -23.92 15.02
C HIS A 70 -14.66 -23.64 16.00
N LEU A 71 -13.63 -22.90 15.60
CA LEU A 71 -12.44 -22.61 16.40
C LEU A 71 -12.51 -21.20 16.96
N ASP A 72 -12.13 -21.07 18.23
CA ASP A 72 -11.93 -19.77 18.86
C ASP A 72 -10.72 -19.04 18.25
N GLU A 73 -10.78 -17.72 18.26
CA GLU A 73 -9.72 -16.86 17.69
C GLU A 73 -8.34 -17.15 18.30
N SER A 74 -8.29 -17.45 19.60
CA SER A 74 -7.05 -17.82 20.29
C SER A 74 -6.39 -19.07 19.70
N ILE A 75 -7.20 -20.09 19.35
CA ILE A 75 -6.74 -21.34 18.74
C ILE A 75 -6.24 -21.07 17.32
N VAL A 76 -6.95 -20.23 16.55
CA VAL A 76 -6.54 -19.84 15.20
C VAL A 76 -5.20 -19.13 15.23
N ARG A 77 -5.04 -18.12 16.11
CA ARG A 77 -3.77 -17.38 16.27
C ARG A 77 -2.64 -18.30 16.71
N LEU A 78 -2.88 -19.22 17.64
CA LEU A 78 -1.87 -20.19 18.07
C LEU A 78 -1.45 -21.11 16.92
N ARG A 79 -2.41 -21.67 16.15
CA ARG A 79 -2.10 -22.50 14.98
C ARG A 79 -1.35 -21.71 13.91
N LEU A 80 -1.71 -20.45 13.68
CA LEU A 80 -0.99 -19.58 12.76
C LEU A 80 0.46 -19.33 13.21
N ALA A 81 0.68 -19.11 14.52
CA ALA A 81 2.01 -18.96 15.09
C ALA A 81 2.86 -20.24 14.99
N LEU A 82 2.26 -21.41 15.23
CA LEU A 82 2.96 -22.70 15.22
C LEU A 82 3.22 -23.27 13.82
N SER A 83 2.41 -22.89 12.83
CA SER A 83 2.51 -23.43 11.47
C SER A 83 3.74 -22.94 10.70
N GLY A 84 4.64 -22.17 11.35
CA GLY A 84 5.92 -21.77 10.79
C GLY A 84 5.74 -20.98 9.50
N HIS A 85 4.69 -20.15 9.44
CA HIS A 85 4.44 -19.30 8.28
C HIS A 85 5.69 -18.46 8.03
N ARG A 86 6.17 -18.51 6.79
CA ARG A 86 7.24 -17.61 6.38
C ARG A 86 6.66 -16.19 6.55
N PRO A 87 7.31 -15.27 7.27
CA PRO A 87 6.91 -13.87 7.20
C PRO A 87 6.85 -13.47 5.72
N PRO A 88 5.97 -12.54 5.32
CA PRO A 88 5.92 -12.05 3.94
C PRO A 88 7.36 -11.81 3.48
N ILE A 89 7.74 -12.45 2.38
CA ILE A 89 9.12 -12.62 1.95
C ILE A 89 9.81 -11.27 2.12
N GLU A 90 11.03 -11.20 2.68
CA GLU A 90 11.70 -9.91 2.89
C GLU A 90 11.78 -9.09 1.60
N LYS A 91 11.75 -9.73 0.43
CA LYS A 91 11.58 -9.09 -0.88
C LYS A 91 10.24 -8.36 -1.04
N ASP A 92 9.13 -8.92 -0.55
CA ASP A 92 7.82 -8.28 -0.53
C ASP A 92 7.75 -7.19 0.54
N ARG A 93 8.35 -7.42 1.71
CA ARG A 93 8.49 -6.37 2.74
C ARG A 93 9.33 -5.20 2.22
N ALA A 94 10.44 -5.47 1.54
CA ALA A 94 11.26 -4.49 0.87
C ALA A 94 10.60 -3.92 -0.39
N ALA A 95 9.68 -4.61 -1.06
CA ALA A 95 8.87 -4.05 -2.14
C ALA A 95 7.78 -3.11 -1.60
N MET A 96 7.14 -3.47 -0.50
CA MET A 96 6.18 -2.62 0.23
C MET A 96 6.87 -1.42 0.90
N LEU A 97 8.12 -1.59 1.36
CA LEU A 97 8.96 -0.54 1.96
C LEU A 97 9.93 0.12 0.98
N SER A 98 9.97 -0.30 -0.29
CA SER A 98 10.67 0.43 -1.37
C SER A 98 9.62 1.16 -2.19
N PRO A 99 9.17 2.32 -1.72
CA PRO A 99 8.33 3.16 -2.52
C PRO A 99 9.22 3.77 -3.61
N LYS A 100 9.42 3.04 -4.70
CA LYS A 100 10.00 3.56 -5.95
C LYS A 100 9.20 4.74 -6.51
N ASN A 101 8.06 5.08 -5.89
CA ASN A 101 7.21 6.23 -6.20
C ASN A 101 6.96 7.15 -4.99
N LEU A 102 7.64 7.05 -3.83
CA LEU A 102 7.35 7.94 -2.68
C LEU A 102 7.63 9.41 -3.02
N HIS A 103 8.61 9.67 -3.88
CA HIS A 103 8.90 11.00 -4.38
C HIS A 103 7.74 11.59 -5.19
N LYS A 104 6.78 10.77 -5.65
CA LYS A 104 5.58 11.21 -6.35
C LYS A 104 4.42 11.49 -5.40
N TYR A 105 4.58 11.31 -4.08
CA TYR A 105 3.52 11.58 -3.12
C TYR A 105 3.97 12.66 -2.15
N SER A 106 3.26 13.79 -2.16
CA SER A 106 3.46 14.91 -1.23
C SER A 106 2.38 14.89 -0.16
N MET A 107 2.79 14.81 1.10
CA MET A 107 1.86 14.94 2.24
C MET A 107 1.73 16.41 2.64
N VAL A 108 0.51 16.92 2.58
CA VAL A 108 0.17 18.28 3.02
C VAL A 108 -0.57 18.18 4.35
N THR A 109 -0.02 18.86 5.35
CA THR A 109 -0.59 18.95 6.70
C THR A 109 -1.36 20.26 6.84
N PHE A 110 -2.61 20.19 7.26
CA PHE A 110 -3.45 21.37 7.52
C PHE A 110 -3.32 21.81 8.98
N GLU A 111 -3.67 23.07 9.24
CA GLU A 111 -3.65 23.66 10.58
C GLU A 111 -4.62 22.96 11.55
N ASP A 112 -5.70 22.37 11.02
CA ASP A 112 -6.71 21.62 11.78
C ASP A 112 -6.23 20.21 12.21
N GLY A 113 -4.96 19.85 11.94
CA GLY A 113 -4.41 18.51 12.22
C GLY A 113 -4.78 17.44 11.18
N GLY A 114 -5.50 17.82 10.11
CA GLY A 114 -5.77 16.94 8.98
C GLY A 114 -4.53 16.73 8.08
N HIS A 115 -4.46 15.57 7.43
CA HIS A 115 -3.41 15.26 6.45
C HIS A 115 -4.04 14.77 5.16
N ILE A 116 -3.56 15.26 4.02
CA ILE A 116 -3.90 14.71 2.70
C ILE A 116 -2.60 14.33 1.99
N VAL A 117 -2.61 13.15 1.39
CA VAL A 117 -1.52 12.65 0.54
C VAL A 117 -1.91 12.91 -0.90
N LEU A 118 -1.15 13.75 -1.58
CA LEU A 118 -1.35 14.10 -2.99
C LEU A 118 -0.31 13.40 -3.84
N HIS A 119 -0.72 12.87 -4.99
CA HIS A 119 0.23 12.43 -6.01
C HIS A 119 0.69 13.64 -6.84
N ASP A 120 1.95 13.70 -7.28
CA ASP A 120 2.51 14.83 -8.05
C ASP A 120 1.78 15.04 -9.38
N ASP A 121 1.24 13.97 -9.97
CA ASP A 121 0.44 14.04 -11.20
C ASP A 121 -1.03 14.40 -10.93
N GLN A 122 -1.45 14.46 -9.66
CA GLN A 122 -2.82 14.81 -9.31
C GLN A 122 -3.00 16.32 -9.45
N ILE A 123 -3.65 16.72 -10.54
CA ILE A 123 -3.86 18.12 -10.87
C ILE A 123 -4.76 18.73 -9.80
N LEU A 124 -4.34 19.86 -9.21
CA LEU A 124 -5.09 20.62 -8.19
C LEU A 124 -6.50 21.04 -8.63
N SER A 125 -6.87 20.84 -9.90
CA SER A 125 -8.19 21.06 -10.47
C SER A 125 -9.18 19.91 -10.26
N GLU A 126 -8.71 18.70 -9.99
CA GLU A 126 -9.56 17.53 -9.72
C GLU A 126 -9.97 17.41 -8.25
N LEU A 127 -9.35 18.21 -7.38
CA LEU A 127 -9.71 18.27 -5.97
C LEU A 127 -10.97 19.14 -5.76
N PRO A 128 -11.82 18.78 -4.77
CA PRO A 128 -12.90 19.65 -4.33
C PRO A 128 -12.35 21.05 -3.99
N SER A 129 -13.07 22.09 -4.40
CA SER A 129 -12.59 23.49 -4.34
C SER A 129 -12.14 23.92 -2.94
N ASP A 130 -12.83 23.46 -1.90
CA ASP A 130 -12.47 23.69 -0.49
C ASP A 130 -11.08 23.12 -0.16
N ILE A 131 -10.83 21.86 -0.50
CA ILE A 131 -9.54 21.19 -0.25
C ILE A 131 -8.44 21.81 -1.12
N ALA A 132 -8.73 22.17 -2.36
CA ALA A 132 -7.76 22.80 -3.27
C ALA A 132 -7.26 24.14 -2.72
N THR A 133 -8.13 24.96 -2.10
CA THR A 133 -7.71 26.23 -1.48
C THR A 133 -6.82 26.00 -0.25
N LYS A 134 -7.17 25.04 0.61
CA LYS A 134 -6.35 24.68 1.78
C LYS A 134 -4.98 24.12 1.38
N VAL A 135 -4.91 23.32 0.33
CA VAL A 135 -3.65 22.79 -0.19
C VAL A 135 -2.77 23.93 -0.73
N ARG A 136 -3.36 24.86 -1.51
CA ARG A 136 -2.63 26.02 -2.03
C ARG A 136 -2.10 26.91 -0.90
N SER A 137 -2.91 27.21 0.11
CA SER A 137 -2.46 28.04 1.25
C SER A 137 -1.34 27.37 2.04
N ALA A 138 -1.41 26.06 2.29
CA ALA A 138 -0.36 25.30 2.96
C ALA A 138 0.95 25.28 2.17
N ILE A 139 0.88 25.11 0.83
CA ILE A 139 2.05 25.17 -0.05
C ILE A 139 2.67 26.57 -0.02
N THR A 140 1.88 27.63 -0.16
CA THR A 140 2.36 29.03 -0.12
C THR A 140 3.01 29.36 1.22
N SER A 141 2.41 28.94 2.34
CA SER A 141 2.97 29.13 3.69
C SER A 141 4.32 28.44 3.84
N LYS A 142 4.44 27.19 3.39
CA LYS A 142 5.70 26.44 3.42
C LYS A 142 6.79 27.12 2.57
N HIS A 143 6.46 27.60 1.38
CA HIS A 143 7.40 28.35 0.55
C HIS A 143 7.83 29.69 1.17
N ALA A 144 6.90 30.41 1.81
CA ALA A 144 7.21 31.64 2.54
C ALA A 144 8.17 31.38 3.71
N GLN A 145 7.94 30.32 4.49
CA GLN A 145 8.80 29.94 5.62
C GLN A 145 10.20 29.52 5.17
N VAL A 146 10.31 28.74 4.08
CA VAL A 146 11.61 28.35 3.50
C VAL A 146 12.36 29.59 2.98
N SER A 147 11.66 30.52 2.35
CA SER A 147 12.25 31.76 1.83
C SER A 147 12.73 32.69 2.96
N ALA A 148 11.92 32.87 4.00
CA ALA A 148 12.28 33.62 5.20
C ALA A 148 13.51 33.01 5.90
N SER A 149 13.56 31.68 6.01
CA SER A 149 14.69 30.96 6.59
C SER A 149 15.98 31.14 5.79
N ARG A 150 15.90 31.17 4.45
CA ARG A 150 17.05 31.44 3.57
C ARG A 150 17.55 32.87 3.70
N CYS A 151 16.65 33.86 3.78
CA CYS A 151 17.04 35.27 3.98
C CYS A 151 17.68 35.50 5.35
N ALA A 152 17.14 34.91 6.43
CA ALA A 152 17.71 35.01 7.78
C ALA A 152 19.11 34.38 7.90
N ARG A 153 19.40 33.34 7.10
CA ARG A 153 20.73 32.73 7.05
C ARG A 153 21.75 33.62 6.33
N ARG A 154 21.30 34.42 5.38
CA ARG A 154 22.15 35.30 4.55
C ARG A 154 22.49 36.62 5.25
N THR A 155 21.69 37.06 6.23
CA THR A 155 22.00 38.25 7.03
C THR A 155 23.04 37.99 8.13
N ARG A 156 23.19 36.74 8.60
CA ARG A 156 24.20 36.36 9.59
C ARG A 156 25.64 36.31 9.06
N SER A 157 25.86 36.28 7.75
CA SER A 157 27.20 36.18 7.15
C SER A 157 27.89 37.52 6.90
N ASN A 158 27.24 38.67 7.17
CA ASN A 158 27.80 39.99 6.85
C ASN A 158 28.37 40.78 8.05
N THR A 159 28.45 40.20 9.25
CA THR A 159 29.17 40.81 10.38
C THR A 159 30.56 40.20 10.50
N VAL A 160 31.45 40.51 9.55
CA VAL A 160 32.90 40.26 9.70
C VAL A 160 33.55 41.60 10.05
N THR A 161 33.82 41.73 11.35
CA THR A 161 34.59 42.80 11.98
C THR A 161 36.03 42.75 11.48
N THR A 162 36.51 43.83 10.85
CA THR A 162 37.93 44.08 10.58
C THR A 162 38.68 44.36 11.89
N PRO A 163 39.80 43.69 12.19
CA PRO A 163 40.81 44.23 13.09
C PRO A 163 41.98 44.79 12.28
N SER A 164 42.17 46.09 12.43
CA SER A 164 43.36 46.88 12.12
C SER A 164 44.58 46.28 12.82
N GLY A 165 45.59 45.87 12.05
CA GLY A 165 46.90 45.48 12.56
C GLY A 165 47.77 46.72 12.72
N ASP A 166 47.89 47.18 13.96
CA ASP A 166 48.74 48.30 14.38
C ASP A 166 50.17 47.81 14.70
N GLU A 167 51.11 48.74 14.59
CA GLU A 167 52.57 48.59 14.42
C GLU A 167 53.39 48.15 15.66
N SER A 168 54.69 47.87 15.41
CA SER A 168 55.83 47.84 16.36
C SER A 168 56.05 46.52 17.13
N GLN A 169 57.24 45.92 17.25
CA GLN A 169 58.65 46.33 17.16
C GLN A 169 59.51 45.21 16.56
#